data_AF-A0A8T0PA97-F1
#
_entry.id   AF-A0A8T0PA97-F1
#
_cell.length_a   1.000
_cell.length_b   1.000
_cell.length_c   1.000
_cell.angle_alpha   90.00
_cell.angle_beta   90.00
_cell.angle_gamma   90.00
#
_symmetry.space_group_name_H-M   'P 1'
#
loop_
_entity.id
_entity.type
_entity.pdbx_description
1 polymer ?
#
loop_
_entity_poly.entity_id
_entity_poly.type
_entity_poly.pdbx_seq_one_letter_code
_entity_poly.pdbx_strand_id
1 'polypeptide(L)' 'MVWFVLNNYSEVEPYMEICRKEIVEKEILDVEKTLENQFSSWFKKHITKLRFMKGEEVSDGLYAL' A
#
# COMPACT_ATOMS: atom_id res chain seq x y z
N MET A 1 -13.25 -2.79 4.62
CA MET A 1 -12.94 -2.36 6.01
C MET A 1 -11.45 -2.23 6.30
N VAL A 2 -10.54 -2.87 5.56
CA VAL A 2 -9.08 -2.77 5.79
C VAL A 2 -8.52 -1.37 5.47
N TRP A 3 -9.10 -0.66 4.50
CA TRP A 3 -8.72 0.71 4.12
C TRP A 3 -8.77 1.72 5.27
N PHE A 4 -9.81 1.68 6.10
CA PHE A 4 -9.97 2.60 7.23
C PHE A 4 -8.96 2.35 8.36
N VAL A 5 -8.51 1.11 8.53
CA VAL A 5 -7.49 0.74 9.51
C VAL A 5 -6.11 1.21 9.04
N LEU A 6 -5.81 1.01 7.76
CA LEU A 6 -4.58 1.47 7.12
C LEU A 6 -4.47 3.00 7.08
N ASN A 7 -5.58 3.70 6.82
CA ASN A 7 -5.64 5.17 6.76
C ASN A 7 -5.39 5.86 8.12
N ASN A 8 -5.38 5.11 9.23
CA ASN A 8 -5.05 5.66 10.56
C ASN A 8 -3.60 5.42 10.98
N TYR A 9 -2.80 4.66 10.22
CA TYR A 9 -1.40 4.44 10.52
C TYR A 9 -0.55 5.43 9.73
N SER A 10 0.17 6.32 10.44
CA SER A 10 1.12 7.26 9.82
C SER A 10 2.26 6.55 9.06
N GLU A 11 2.52 5.28 9.36
CA GLU A 11 3.48 4.46 8.59
C GLU A 11 2.95 4.07 7.21
N VAL A 12 1.64 4.09 6.99
CA VAL A 12 0.99 3.66 5.74
C VAL A 12 0.67 4.85 4.81
N GLU A 13 0.53 6.06 5.35
CA GLU A 13 0.38 7.31 4.59
C GLU A 13 1.33 7.44 3.38
N PRO A 14 2.66 7.26 3.52
CA PRO A 14 3.57 7.37 2.38
C PRO A 14 3.32 6.30 1.31
N TYR A 15 2.88 5.10 1.69
CA TYR A 15 2.57 4.02 0.74
C TYR A 15 1.26 4.27 -0.01
N MET A 16 0.27 4.88 0.63
CA MET A 16 -0.98 5.30 -0.01
C MET A 16 -0.72 6.35 -1.08
N GLU A 17 0.19 7.30 -0.81
CA GLU A 17 0.55 8.31 -1.80
C GLU A 17 1.28 7.71 -3.01
N ILE A 18 2.19 6.75 -2.79
CA ILE A 18 2.89 6.03 -3.88
C ILE A 18 1.89 5.22 -4.71
N CYS A 19 1.00 4.47 -4.07
CA CYS A 19 0.00 3.67 -4.78
C CYS A 19 -0.97 4.57 -5.56
N ARG A 20 -1.35 5.72 -5.01
CA ARG A 20 -2.20 6.71 -5.70
C ARG A 20 -1.50 7.28 -6.93
N LYS A 21 -0.22 7.65 -6.81
CA LYS A 21 0.60 8.11 -7.95
C LYS A 21 0.68 7.05 -9.04
N GLU A 22 0.95 5.79 -8.71
CA GLU A 22 0.99 4.70 -9.70
C GLU A 22 -0.36 4.48 -10.41
N ILE A 23 -1.48 4.65 -9.70
CA ILE A 23 -2.83 4.50 -10.29
C ILE A 23 -3.16 5.68 -11.22
N VAL A 24 -2.79 6.90 -10.82
CA VAL A 24 -2.95 8.11 -11.64
C VAL A 24 -2.06 8.04 -12.89
N GLU A 25 -0.82 7.57 -12.76
CA GLU A 25 0.08 7.33 -13.90
C GLU A 25 -0.46 6.27 -14.87
N LYS A 26 -1.29 5.34 -14.38
CA LYS A 26 -1.98 4.34 -15.20
C LYS A 26 -3.28 4.85 -15.84
N GLU A 27 -3.57 6.15 -15.74
CA GLU A 27 -4.78 6.80 -16.26
C GLU A 27 -6.09 6.15 -15.78
N ILE A 28 -6.08 5.57 -14.58
CA ILE A 28 -7.27 4.94 -14.01
C ILE A 28 -8.19 6.04 -13.46
N LEU A 29 -9.35 6.22 -14.09
CA LEU A 29 -10.36 7.22 -13.71
C LEU A 29 -10.86 7.04 -12.26
N ASP A 30 -11.06 5.80 -11.83
CA ASP A 30 -11.56 5.45 -10.51
C ASP A 30 -10.39 5.21 -9.53
N VAL A 31 -9.61 6.26 -9.25
CA VAL A 31 -8.40 6.15 -8.42
C VAL A 31 -8.75 5.63 -7.03
N GLU A 32 -9.71 6.22 -6.34
CA GLU A 32 -10.06 5.84 -4.95
C GLU A 32 -10.63 4.43 -4.86
N LYS A 33 -11.52 4.07 -5.80
CA LYS A 33 -12.14 2.74 -5.84
C LYS A 33 -11.12 1.66 -6.21
N THR A 34 -10.21 1.98 -7.13
CA THR A 34 -9.09 1.10 -7.51
C THR A 34 -8.09 0.97 -6.39
N LEU A 35 -7.79 2.06 -5.69
CA LEU A 35 -6.93 2.10 -4.52
C LEU A 35 -7.54 1.23 -3.42
N GLU A 36 -8.80 1.40 -3.02
CA GLU A 36 -9.43 0.51 -2.03
C GLU A 36 -9.38 -0.97 -2.43
N ASN A 37 -9.58 -1.28 -3.71
CA ASN A 37 -9.69 -2.67 -4.18
C ASN A 37 -8.32 -3.33 -4.46
N GLN A 38 -7.34 -2.56 -4.94
CA GLN A 38 -6.01 -3.05 -5.29
C GLN A 38 -4.95 -2.76 -4.24
N PHE A 39 -5.14 -1.78 -3.34
CA PHE A 39 -4.12 -1.38 -2.37
C PHE A 39 -3.72 -2.54 -1.49
N SER A 40 -4.65 -3.36 -0.99
CA SER A 40 -4.28 -4.50 -0.14
C SER A 40 -3.35 -5.50 -0.87
N SER A 41 -3.61 -5.78 -2.15
CA SER A 41 -2.75 -6.64 -2.98
C SER A 41 -1.43 -5.96 -3.36
N TRP A 42 -1.48 -4.66 -3.69
CA TRP A 42 -0.32 -3.86 -4.05
C TRP A 42 0.62 -3.70 -2.85
N PHE A 43 0.08 -3.34 -1.69
CA PHE A 43 0.78 -3.14 -0.43
C PHE A 43 1.50 -4.41 0.01
N LYS A 44 0.82 -5.56 0.03
CA LYS A 44 1.47 -6.85 0.32
C LYS A 44 2.61 -7.15 -0.65
N LYS A 45 2.44 -6.92 -1.95
CA LYS A 45 3.51 -7.09 -2.94
C LYS A 45 4.66 -6.12 -2.73
N HIS A 46 4.37 -4.86 -2.42
CA HIS A 46 5.35 -3.81 -2.21
C HIS A 46 6.20 -4.08 -0.98
N ILE A 47 5.55 -4.42 0.14
CA ILE A 47 6.19 -4.83 1.39
C ILE A 47 7.02 -6.11 1.19
N THR A 48 6.49 -7.11 0.49
CA THR A 48 7.24 -8.34 0.20
C THR A 48 8.48 -8.06 -0.66
N LYS A 49 8.36 -7.19 -1.67
CA LYS A 49 9.50 -6.73 -2.47
C LYS A 49 10.53 -5.98 -1.64
N LEU A 50 10.10 -5.06 -0.78
CA LEU A 50 10.98 -4.32 0.13
C LEU A 50 11.76 -5.29 1.03
N ARG A 51 11.07 -6.27 1.64
CA ARG A 51 11.72 -7.32 2.44
C ARG A 51 12.76 -8.10 1.64
N PHE A 52 12.44 -8.44 0.39
CA PHE A 52 13.32 -9.22 -0.47
C PHE A 52 14.53 -8.42 -0.99
N MET A 53 14.36 -7.13 -1.29
CA MET A 53 15.43 -6.27 -1.81
C MET A 53 16.32 -5.67 -0.72
N LYS A 54 15.74 -5.23 0.40
CA LYS A 54 16.47 -4.55 1.46
C LYS A 54 16.94 -5.48 2.58
N GLY A 55 16.34 -6.65 2.75
CA GLY A 55 16.59 -7.50 3.91
C GLY A 55 16.29 -6.83 5.25
N GLU A 56 15.71 -5.61 5.24
CA GLU A 56 15.26 -4.91 6.44
C GLU A 56 14.01 -5.62 6.96
N GLU A 57 13.99 -5.83 8.28
CA GLU A 57 12.82 -6.24 9.04
C GLU A 57 11.71 -5.22 8.80
N VAL A 58 10.89 -5.47 7.77
CA VAL A 58 9.57 -4.86 7.72
C VAL A 58 8.87 -5.34 8.98
N SER A 59 8.60 -4.42 9.90
CA SER A 59 7.95 -4.70 11.18
C SER A 59 6.73 -5.58 10.95
N ASP A 60 6.64 -6.71 11.65
CA ASP A 60 5.54 -7.69 11.50
C ASP A 60 4.15 -7.03 11.64
N GLY A 61 4.07 -5.91 12.36
CA GLY A 61 2.86 -5.07 12.44
C GLY A 61 2.39 -4.50 11.10
N LEU A 62 3.31 -4.12 10.20
CA LEU A 62 3.00 -3.68 8.83
C LEU A 62 2.63 -4.84 7.90
N TYR A 63 3.11 -6.06 8.17
CA TYR A 63 2.74 -7.25 7.39
C TYR A 63 1.37 -7.84 7.80
N ALA A 64 0.99 -7.67 9.08
CA ALA A 64 -0.26 -8.16 9.64
C ALA A 64 -1.49 -7.25 9.39
N LEU A 65 -1.26 -6.01 8.91
CA LEU A 65 -2.28 -5.06 8.45
C LEU A 65 -2.85 -5.43 7.07
#